data_AF-A0A0X3XH69-F1
#
_entry.id   AF-A0A0X3XH69-F1
#
_cell.length_a   1.000
_cell.length_b   1.000
_cell.length_c   1.000
_cell.angle_alpha   90.00
_cell.angle_beta   90.00
_cell.angle_gamma   90.00
#
_symmetry.space_group_name_H-M   'P 1'
#
loop_
_entity.id
_entity.type
_entity.pdbx_description
1 polymer ?
#
loop_
_entity_poly.entity_id
_entity_poly.type
_entity_poly.pdbx_seq_one_letter_code
_entity_poly.pdbx_strand_id
1 'polypeptide(L)'
;MPAAALKPKPARKPTRTQSTAQHPVLLDLPYAPVPKRALPPGRPREWYITHNRRLKAMRLAIALLDSGVYLPDQARNERIRSAAETIGVHPPSETTCHMVRALMRYAR
;
A
#
# COMPACT_ATOMS: atom_id res chain seq x y z
N MET A 1 -39.12 51.43 8.96
CA MET A 1 -38.11 50.57 8.31
C MET A 1 -38.01 49.25 9.06
N PRO A 2 -38.59 48.13 8.60
CA PRO A 2 -38.43 46.83 9.27
C PRO A 2 -37.26 46.04 8.66
N ALA A 3 -36.41 45.51 9.54
CA ALA A 3 -35.28 44.66 9.19
C ALA A 3 -35.78 43.28 8.72
N ALA A 4 -35.29 42.83 7.57
CA ALA A 4 -35.63 41.53 6.98
C ALA A 4 -35.05 40.38 7.81
N ALA A 5 -35.93 39.51 8.31
CA ALA A 5 -35.55 38.26 8.98
C ALA A 5 -34.95 37.26 7.96
N LEU A 6 -33.68 36.93 8.16
CA LEU A 6 -33.00 35.85 7.43
C LEU A 6 -33.53 34.49 7.92
N LYS A 7 -34.08 33.70 7.00
CA LYS A 7 -34.53 32.33 7.27
C LYS A 7 -33.32 31.42 7.52
N PRO A 8 -33.36 30.51 8.52
CA PRO A 8 -32.26 29.60 8.79
C PRO A 8 -32.10 28.59 7.65
N LYS A 9 -30.86 28.46 7.16
CA LYS A 9 -30.43 27.44 6.19
C LYS A 9 -30.69 26.05 6.78
N PRO A 10 -31.31 25.10 6.05
CA PRO A 10 -31.53 23.77 6.58
C PRO A 10 -30.17 23.10 6.85
N ALA A 11 -29.98 22.64 8.09
CA ALA A 11 -28.81 21.90 8.51
C ALA A 11 -28.58 20.70 7.57
N ARG A 12 -27.41 20.66 6.91
CA ARG A 12 -26.95 19.48 6.18
C ARG A 12 -26.93 18.32 7.17
N LYS A 13 -27.83 17.35 6.98
CA LYS A 13 -27.80 16.07 7.72
C LYS A 13 -26.40 15.47 7.57
N PRO A 14 -25.79 14.94 8.65
CA PRO A 14 -24.50 14.26 8.53
C PRO A 14 -24.69 13.09 7.56
N THR A 15 -24.00 13.14 6.43
CA THR A 15 -24.03 12.07 5.43
C THR A 15 -23.56 10.80 6.13
N ARG A 16 -24.46 9.82 6.25
CA ARG A 16 -24.14 8.46 6.72
C ARG A 16 -22.85 8.03 6.03
N THR A 17 -21.83 7.68 6.80
CA THR A 17 -20.62 7.02 6.30
C THR A 17 -21.11 5.89 5.41
N GLN A 18 -20.93 6.02 4.10
CA GLN A 18 -21.43 5.04 3.15
C GLN A 18 -20.72 3.72 3.48
N SER A 19 -21.49 2.73 3.91
CA SER A 19 -20.97 1.43 4.29
C SER A 19 -20.28 0.81 3.08
N THR A 20 -18.98 0.53 3.20
CA THR A 20 -18.21 -0.24 2.23
C THR A 20 -18.76 -1.65 2.02
N ALA A 21 -19.72 -2.09 2.83
CA ALA A 21 -20.42 -3.36 2.66
C ALA A 21 -21.30 -3.43 1.40
N GLN A 22 -21.76 -2.30 0.84
CA GLN A 22 -22.67 -2.30 -0.32
C GLN A 22 -21.98 -1.99 -1.65
N HIS A 23 -20.82 -1.34 -1.62
CA HIS A 23 -20.00 -1.09 -2.80
C HIS A 23 -18.54 -1.31 -2.42
N PRO A 24 -17.86 -2.33 -2.97
CA PRO A 24 -16.44 -2.52 -2.72
C PRO A 24 -15.72 -1.25 -3.18
N VAL A 25 -14.87 -0.71 -2.31
CA VAL A 25 -14.00 0.40 -2.69
C VAL A 25 -13.00 -0.13 -3.71
N LEU A 26 -12.46 0.74 -4.58
CA LEU A 26 -11.43 0.34 -5.55
C LEU A 26 -10.23 -0.38 -4.91
N LEU A 27 -9.98 -0.17 -3.60
CA LEU A 27 -8.95 -0.84 -2.82
C LEU A 27 -9.32 -2.27 -2.39
N ASP A 28 -10.60 -2.60 -2.34
CA ASP A 28 -11.10 -3.94 -1.97
C ASP A 28 -11.10 -4.91 -3.17
N LEU A 29 -10.92 -4.37 -4.38
CA LEU A 29 -10.81 -5.18 -5.60
C LEU A 29 -9.42 -5.82 -5.70
N PRO A 30 -9.30 -7.01 -6.32
CA PRO A 30 -8.02 -7.64 -6.57
C PRO A 30 -7.05 -6.69 -7.26
N TYR A 31 -5.89 -6.46 -6.65
CA TYR A 31 -4.88 -5.54 -7.19
C TYR A 31 -4.34 -6.04 -8.54
N ALA A 32 -4.54 -5.24 -9.59
CA ALA A 32 -3.92 -5.46 -10.89
C ALA A 32 -2.57 -4.74 -10.98
N PRO A 33 -1.45 -5.43 -11.25
CA PRO A 33 -0.14 -4.79 -11.35
C PRO A 33 -0.07 -3.75 -12.46
N VAL A 34 0.46 -2.57 -12.15
CA VAL A 34 0.75 -1.54 -13.16
C VAL A 34 1.73 -2.08 -14.21
N PRO A 35 1.50 -1.84 -15.52
CA PRO A 35 2.42 -2.21 -16.58
C PRO A 35 3.83 -1.68 -16.31
N LYS A 36 4.83 -2.56 -16.32
CA LYS A 36 6.21 -2.19 -16.00
C LYS A 36 6.82 -1.42 -17.18
N ARG A 37 7.17 -0.16 -16.96
CA ARG A 37 8.02 0.59 -17.90
C ARG A 37 9.45 0.07 -17.86
N ALA A 38 10.09 -0.02 -19.04
CA ALA A 38 11.50 -0.39 -19.14
C ALA A 38 12.38 0.61 -18.35
N LEU A 39 13.41 0.09 -17.68
CA LEU A 39 14.37 0.92 -16.96
C LEU A 39 15.29 1.65 -17.96
N PRO A 40 15.71 2.90 -17.66
CA PRO A 40 16.56 3.65 -18.56
C PRO A 40 17.91 2.95 -18.75
N PRO A 41 18.49 2.90 -19.96
CA PRO A 41 19.83 2.33 -20.18
C PRO A 41 20.93 3.24 -19.61
N GLY A 42 22.17 2.73 -19.52
CA GLY A 42 23.37 3.51 -19.19
C GLY A 42 23.57 3.83 -17.70
N ARG A 43 22.82 3.20 -16.78
CA ARG A 43 23.05 3.36 -15.34
C ARG A 43 24.04 2.31 -14.82
N PRO A 44 24.74 2.58 -13.70
CA PRO A 44 25.53 1.57 -13.02
C PRO A 44 24.68 0.37 -12.59
N ARG A 45 25.25 -0.84 -12.58
CA ARG A 45 24.57 -2.09 -12.19
C ARG A 45 23.83 -1.98 -10.85
N GLU A 46 24.47 -1.36 -9.88
CA GLU A 46 23.96 -1.17 -8.51
C GLU A 46 22.66 -0.36 -8.47
N TRP A 47 22.49 0.60 -9.39
CA TRP A 47 21.27 1.39 -9.51
C TRP A 47 20.07 0.50 -9.86
N TYR A 48 20.24 -0.39 -10.84
CA TYR A 48 19.19 -1.34 -11.24
C TYR A 48 18.89 -2.36 -10.14
N ILE A 49 19.93 -2.86 -9.45
CA ILE A 49 19.76 -3.79 -8.33
C ILE A 49 18.95 -3.12 -7.22
N THR A 50 19.32 -1.90 -6.83
CA THR A 50 18.65 -1.15 -5.76
C THR A 50 17.20 -0.85 -6.14
N HIS A 51 16.96 -0.40 -7.38
CA HIS A 51 15.61 -0.13 -7.87
C HIS A 51 14.74 -1.40 -7.86
N ASN A 52 15.23 -2.52 -8.40
CA ASN A 52 14.46 -3.77 -8.42
C ASN A 52 14.26 -4.36 -7.01
N ARG A 53 15.22 -4.17 -6.08
CA ARG A 53 15.05 -4.52 -4.65
C ARG A 53 13.93 -3.70 -4.00
N ARG A 54 13.86 -2.40 -4.28
CA ARG A 54 12.76 -1.54 -3.79
C ARG A 54 11.40 -1.98 -4.34
N LEU A 55 11.31 -2.26 -5.65
CA LEU A 55 10.08 -2.79 -6.25
C LEU A 55 9.65 -4.13 -5.63
N LYS A 56 10.62 -5.04 -5.41
CA LYS A 56 10.36 -6.31 -4.73
C LYS A 56 9.86 -6.08 -3.30
N ALA A 57 10.50 -5.18 -2.55
CA ALA A 57 10.12 -4.87 -1.18
C ALA A 57 8.70 -4.26 -1.08
N MET A 58 8.35 -3.34 -1.98
CA MET A 58 7.01 -2.75 -2.02
C MET A 58 5.92 -3.80 -2.29
N ARG A 59 6.14 -4.70 -3.26
CA ARG A 59 5.19 -5.77 -3.56
C ARG A 59 4.98 -6.71 -2.38
N LEU A 60 6.05 -7.07 -1.69
CA LEU A 60 5.97 -7.90 -0.49
C LEU A 60 5.27 -7.16 0.66
N ALA A 61 5.52 -5.86 0.84
CA ALA A 61 4.85 -5.07 1.87
C ALA A 61 3.33 -5.01 1.64
N ILE A 62 2.89 -4.80 0.40
CA ILE A 62 1.47 -4.83 0.03
C ILE A 62 0.88 -6.21 0.33
N ALA A 63 1.51 -7.28 -0.15
CA ALA A 63 1.03 -8.65 0.08
C ALA A 63 0.94 -9.02 1.58
N LEU A 64 1.86 -8.51 2.40
CA LEU A 64 1.82 -8.67 3.85
C LEU A 64 0.64 -7.92 4.48
N LEU A 65 0.40 -6.68 4.07
CA LEU A 65 -0.74 -5.90 4.55
C LEU A 65 -2.08 -6.54 4.14
N ASP A 66 -2.18 -7.01 2.90
CA ASP A 66 -3.38 -7.68 2.37
C ASP A 66 -3.64 -9.03 3.07
N SER A 67 -2.60 -9.70 3.57
CA SER A 67 -2.71 -10.94 4.35
C SER A 67 -2.88 -10.72 5.85
N GLY A 68 -3.02 -9.48 6.30
CA GLY A 68 -3.30 -9.12 7.70
C GLY A 68 -2.05 -8.95 8.59
N VAL A 69 -0.88 -8.72 8.01
CA VAL A 69 0.34 -8.34 8.74
C VAL A 69 0.42 -6.81 8.78
N TYR A 70 0.05 -6.22 9.91
CA TYR A 70 -0.10 -4.76 10.03
C TYR A 70 1.13 -4.05 10.58
N LEU A 71 1.99 -4.76 11.30
CA LEU A 71 3.13 -4.19 12.01
C LEU A 71 4.47 -4.74 11.50
N PRO A 72 5.54 -3.94 11.49
CA PRO A 72 6.86 -4.38 11.04
C PRO A 72 7.40 -5.56 11.86
N ASP A 73 7.08 -5.63 13.15
CA ASP A 73 7.57 -6.69 14.05
C ASP A 73 6.89 -8.04 13.77
N GLN A 74 5.72 -8.02 13.14
CA GLN A 74 5.02 -9.22 12.67
C GLN A 74 5.63 -9.76 11.36
N ALA A 75 6.35 -8.92 10.60
CA ALA A 75 6.99 -9.27 9.34
C ALA A 75 8.40 -9.86 9.55
N ARG A 76 8.48 -11.02 10.23
CA ARG A 76 9.74 -11.78 10.37
C ARG A 76 10.24 -12.30 9.02
N ASN A 77 11.53 -12.64 8.91
CA ASN A 77 12.15 -13.03 7.64
C ASN A 77 11.45 -14.24 7.01
N GLU A 78 11.07 -15.20 7.84
CA GLU A 78 10.37 -16.42 7.44
C GLU A 78 9.02 -16.05 6.80
N ARG A 79 8.23 -15.19 7.46
CA ARG A 79 6.95 -14.69 6.94
C ARG A 79 7.11 -13.93 5.62
N ILE A 80 8.13 -13.07 5.52
CA ILE A 80 8.39 -12.32 4.28
C ILE A 80 8.76 -13.29 3.14
N ARG A 81 9.56 -14.33 3.42
CA ARG A 81 9.92 -15.35 2.44
C ARG A 81 8.73 -16.22 2.04
N SER A 82 7.89 -16.64 2.98
CA SER A 82 6.65 -17.36 2.67
C SER A 82 5.68 -16.50 1.85
N ALA A 83 5.53 -15.21 2.16
CA ALA A 83 4.74 -14.30 1.35
C ALA A 83 5.28 -14.17 -0.08
N ALA A 84 6.61 -14.23 -0.25
CA ALA A 84 7.25 -14.25 -1.56
C ALA A 84 6.85 -15.50 -2.38
N GLU A 85 6.78 -16.66 -1.74
CA GLU A 85 6.29 -17.90 -2.34
C GLU A 85 4.82 -17.78 -2.74
N THR A 86 3.96 -17.22 -1.87
CA THR A 86 2.53 -17.02 -2.15
C THR A 86 2.29 -16.15 -3.38
N ILE A 87 3.08 -15.09 -3.57
CA ILE A 87 2.94 -14.21 -4.73
C ILE A 87 3.83 -14.62 -5.93
N GLY A 88 4.48 -15.80 -5.86
CA GLY A 88 5.27 -16.35 -6.96
C GLY A 88 6.55 -15.58 -7.29
N VAL A 89 7.18 -14.92 -6.32
CA VAL A 89 8.46 -14.21 -6.51
C VAL A 89 9.61 -14.90 -5.81
N HIS A 90 10.80 -14.90 -6.44
CA HIS A 90 12.00 -15.50 -5.87
C HIS A 90 12.33 -14.93 -4.47
N PRO A 91 12.78 -15.78 -3.52
CA PRO A 91 13.05 -15.38 -2.13
C PRO A 91 13.84 -14.07 -1.99
N PRO A 92 13.43 -13.17 -1.08
CA PRO A 92 14.14 -11.93 -0.82
C PRO A 92 15.42 -12.15 -0.01
N SER A 93 16.42 -11.30 -0.27
CA SER A 93 17.61 -11.20 0.56
C SER A 93 17.31 -10.55 1.91
N GLU A 94 18.19 -10.72 2.89
CA GLU A 94 18.11 -10.05 4.20
C GLU A 94 17.95 -8.53 4.08
N THR A 95 18.71 -7.90 3.19
CA THR A 95 18.59 -6.46 2.90
C THR A 95 17.19 -6.11 2.41
N THR A 96 16.58 -6.97 1.59
CA THR A 96 15.22 -6.75 1.09
C THR A 96 14.18 -6.95 2.19
N CYS A 97 14.34 -7.94 3.08
CA CYS A 97 13.48 -8.11 4.25
C CYS A 97 13.53 -6.88 5.17
N HIS A 98 14.71 -6.30 5.37
CA HIS A 98 14.85 -5.04 6.09
C HIS A 98 14.10 -3.88 5.40
N MET A 99 14.21 -3.76 4.08
CA MET A 99 13.45 -2.76 3.30
C MET A 99 11.94 -2.92 3.45
N VAL A 100 11.42 -4.15 3.45
CA VAL A 100 9.99 -4.44 3.67
C VAL A 100 9.54 -3.87 5.02
N ARG A 101 10.25 -4.20 6.11
CA ARG A 101 9.92 -3.66 7.45
C ARG A 101 10.03 -2.14 7.51
N ALA A 102 11.01 -1.56 6.81
CA ALA A 102 11.15 -0.11 6.73
C ALA A 102 9.94 0.55 6.05
N LEU A 103 9.41 -0.05 4.98
CA LEU A 103 8.21 0.44 4.28
C LEU A 103 6.93 0.30 5.14
N MET A 104 6.83 -0.74 5.96
CA MET A 104 5.69 -0.95 6.86
C MET A 104 5.73 -0.05 8.10
N ARG A 105 6.90 0.55 8.41
CA ARG A 105 6.99 1.59 9.44
C ARG A 105 6.41 2.87 8.85
N TYR A 106 5.16 3.18 9.22
CA TYR A 106 4.63 4.52 9.03
C TYR A 106 5.46 5.49 9.86
N ALA A 107 6.33 6.27 9.21
CA ALA A 107 7.00 7.39 9.85
C ALA A 107 5.94 8.46 10.11
N ARG A 108 5.52 8.58 11.37
CA ARG A 108 4.78 9.75 11.86
C ARG A 108 5.74 10.93 11.97
#